data_AF-A0A2W5XP05-F1
#
_entry.id   AF-A0A2W5XP05-F1
#
_cell.length_a   1.000
_cell.length_b   1.000
_cell.length_c   1.000
_cell.angle_alpha   90.00
_cell.angle_beta   90.00
_cell.angle_gamma   90.00
#
_symmetry.space_group_name_H-M   'P 1'
#
loop_
_entity.id
_entity.type
_entity.pdbx_description
1 polymer ?
#
loop_
_entity_poly.entity_id
_entity_poly.type
_entity_poly.pdbx_seq_one_letter_code
_entity_poly.pdbx_strand_id
1 'polypeptide(L)'
;MKTATLAIIAACLAAALDGPARAGTTGLLHSDVSNADVVAAESQAQRSYDLLPALPPVPQGGVKVFHIVAEVKPWEVAPGVVTQAWTYSGTVPGPTIHVRQGDHVRVLLTNHLPEATTVHWHGLPVDADMDGVPGLSQNPIQPGETFAYVFRATEPGTYIYHTHFDDLNQLDRGLYGAVVVDEAKPARPSYTRDYLMLLSSWRIFSDAENYFSINGKSYPLTKAFKVKSGDRVRIREINISGTESHTMHVHGHRFEVVAVDGQPVAQASRQRMITLLIGPGETRDIAFRADAKPGTWLFHCHIADHMMNSGAGPGGLVTAVQYENAPDRLSALAGQDVMQMSNSGAGGGGGKDPSGAPLSQATTLVLGAIAGLTIFFGLPFAAIKRVSPGGIAFFNAIAIGVLFFLLFDILRQAGEPLETALQHVEQGAPKGPFWGLLLTYLGGFATGLLSLVFFSRSFFLKHGAGASMTPLALATVIAAGIGLHNFSEGLAIGESAATGAIQLALLLIVGFGLHNMTEGFGIAAPLAGSGGTNVPSLVKLGLIGGAPTFFGTVIGYHFVSPLLSVLFLTLAAGAIIYVIGEMMTAGRRIGYKELATVGIFVGFAVGLGTDLILTAAGA
;
A
#
# COMPACT_ATOMS: atom_id res chain seq x y z
N MET A 1 -65.69 -22.67 -22.55
CA MET A 1 -65.78 -23.11 -21.15
C MET A 1 -64.90 -22.15 -20.35
N LYS A 2 -65.42 -21.02 -19.86
CA LYS A 2 -66.34 -20.83 -18.73
C LYS A 2 -65.68 -21.23 -17.39
N THR A 3 -65.79 -20.28 -16.45
CA THR A 3 -65.68 -20.35 -14.99
C THR A 3 -64.30 -20.51 -14.34
N ALA A 4 -63.56 -19.39 -14.23
CA ALA A 4 -62.72 -19.09 -13.05
C ALA A 4 -62.30 -17.59 -12.90
N THR A 5 -62.91 -16.64 -13.65
CA THR A 5 -62.42 -15.23 -13.68
C THR A 5 -63.48 -14.20 -13.25
N LEU A 6 -64.62 -14.61 -12.68
CA LEU A 6 -65.71 -13.68 -12.32
C LEU A 6 -66.04 -13.54 -10.82
N ALA A 7 -65.26 -14.14 -9.91
CA ALA A 7 -65.57 -14.10 -8.47
C ALA A 7 -64.80 -13.05 -7.65
N ILE A 8 -63.80 -12.36 -8.23
CA ILE A 8 -62.95 -11.41 -7.47
C ILE A 8 -63.31 -9.94 -7.78
N ILE A 9 -64.02 -9.67 -8.89
CA ILE A 9 -64.41 -8.31 -9.29
C ILE A 9 -65.71 -7.85 -8.59
N ALA A 10 -66.47 -8.75 -7.97
CA ALA A 10 -67.73 -8.42 -7.28
C ALA A 10 -67.57 -8.00 -5.80
N ALA A 11 -66.38 -8.10 -5.21
CA ALA A 11 -66.14 -7.73 -3.80
C ALA A 11 -65.65 -6.29 -3.60
N CYS A 12 -65.31 -5.56 -4.67
CA CYS A 12 -64.80 -4.19 -4.58
C CYS A 12 -65.79 -3.09 -5.02
N LEU A 13 -67.06 -3.44 -5.32
CA LEU A 13 -68.04 -2.46 -5.83
C LEU A 13 -69.31 -2.31 -4.97
N ALA A 14 -69.32 -2.82 -3.72
CA ALA A 14 -70.47 -2.74 -2.82
C ALA A 14 -70.22 -1.96 -1.51
N ALA A 15 -69.10 -1.22 -1.40
CA ALA A 15 -68.80 -0.39 -0.23
C ALA A 15 -68.69 1.12 -0.53
N ALA A 16 -69.08 1.55 -1.74
CA ALA A 16 -68.99 2.94 -2.20
C ALA A 16 -70.34 3.66 -2.32
N LEU A 17 -71.42 3.11 -1.76
CA LEU A 17 -72.75 3.72 -1.74
C LEU A 17 -73.42 3.41 -0.41
N ASP A 18 -73.15 4.24 0.59
CA ASP A 18 -74.12 4.66 1.62
C ASP A 18 -73.46 5.66 2.57
N GLY A 19 -73.77 6.94 2.37
CA GLY A 19 -73.73 7.92 3.45
C GLY A 19 -75.07 7.90 4.19
N PRO A 20 -75.11 8.27 5.47
CA PRO A 20 -75.83 9.50 5.74
C PRO A 20 -75.24 10.41 6.84
N ALA A 21 -75.48 11.69 6.59
CA ALA A 21 -75.96 12.73 7.50
C ALA A 21 -75.07 13.28 8.65
N ARG A 22 -74.81 14.58 8.47
CA ARG A 22 -74.38 15.61 9.43
C ARG A 22 -75.15 15.61 10.76
N ALA A 23 -74.41 15.81 11.85
CA ALA A 23 -74.80 16.68 12.94
C ALA A 23 -73.58 17.53 13.32
N GLY A 24 -73.72 18.86 13.25
CA GLY A 24 -72.65 19.80 13.56
C GLY A 24 -72.51 20.04 15.06
N THR A 25 -71.32 20.45 15.49
CA THR A 25 -71.09 21.71 16.22
C THR A 25 -69.61 21.93 16.42
N THR A 26 -69.27 23.21 16.38
CA THR A 26 -67.99 23.89 16.52
C THR A 26 -67.27 23.63 17.84
N GLY A 27 -65.94 23.49 17.75
CA GLY A 27 -64.98 23.94 18.77
C GLY A 27 -64.74 22.99 19.94
N LEU A 28 -63.55 22.39 19.96
CA LEU A 28 -62.64 22.39 21.12
C LEU A 28 -61.28 21.81 20.66
N LEU A 29 -60.33 22.73 20.51
CA LEU A 29 -58.90 22.49 20.45
C LEU A 29 -58.40 21.91 21.79
N HIS A 30 -57.25 21.23 21.71
CA HIS A 30 -56.38 20.79 22.81
C HIS A 30 -56.90 19.62 23.67
N SER A 31 -56.47 18.41 23.31
CA SER A 31 -56.06 17.44 24.33
C SER A 31 -54.53 17.49 24.39
N ASP A 32 -54.05 17.97 25.52
CA ASP A 32 -52.65 18.17 25.84
C ASP A 32 -51.90 16.85 25.83
N VAL A 33 -51.13 16.61 24.77
CA VAL A 33 -49.88 15.86 24.91
C VAL A 33 -48.96 16.79 25.67
N SER A 34 -48.82 16.56 26.97
CA SER A 34 -47.94 17.39 27.78
C SER A 34 -46.53 17.31 27.20
N ASN A 35 -45.84 18.44 27.12
CA ASN A 35 -44.42 18.47 26.73
C ASN A 35 -43.58 17.52 27.60
N ALA A 36 -44.07 17.11 28.78
CA ALA A 36 -43.41 16.12 29.63
C ALA A 36 -43.47 14.69 29.09
N ASP A 37 -44.50 14.31 28.32
CA ASP A 37 -44.62 12.95 27.75
C ASP A 37 -43.78 12.77 26.47
N VAL A 38 -43.60 13.85 25.70
CA VAL A 38 -42.65 13.89 24.58
C VAL A 38 -41.20 13.92 25.11
N VAL A 39 -40.95 14.70 26.18
CA VAL A 39 -39.64 14.78 26.82
C VAL A 39 -39.30 13.52 27.63
N ALA A 40 -40.29 12.78 28.16
CA ALA A 40 -40.05 11.53 28.88
C ALA A 40 -39.67 10.38 27.94
N ALA A 41 -40.20 10.34 26.71
CA ALA A 41 -39.77 9.41 25.67
C ALA A 41 -38.36 9.73 25.12
N GLU A 42 -37.93 10.99 25.20
CA GLU A 42 -36.58 11.45 24.84
C GLU A 42 -35.52 11.26 25.95
N SER A 43 -35.92 10.83 27.17
CA SER A 43 -35.00 10.73 28.32
C SER A 43 -34.43 9.32 28.61
N GLN A 44 -34.72 8.31 27.77
CA GLN A 44 -34.10 6.99 27.91
C GLN A 44 -32.69 6.98 27.33
N ALA A 45 -31.71 7.31 28.18
CA ALA A 45 -30.27 7.16 27.95
C ALA A 45 -29.84 7.56 26.54
N GLN A 46 -29.64 8.87 26.35
CA GLN A 46 -28.97 9.44 25.18
C GLN A 46 -27.62 8.72 25.01
N ARG A 47 -27.63 7.62 24.25
CA ARG A 47 -26.42 6.99 23.73
C ARG A 47 -25.75 8.12 22.96
N SER A 48 -24.65 8.64 23.48
CA SER A 48 -23.79 9.53 22.71
C SER A 48 -23.11 8.66 21.66
N TYR A 49 -23.88 8.39 20.62
CA TYR A 49 -23.38 7.97 19.33
C TYR A 49 -22.64 9.19 18.79
N ASP A 50 -21.34 9.31 19.08
CA ASP A 50 -20.46 10.12 18.23
C ASP A 50 -20.18 9.31 16.94
N LEU A 51 -21.26 8.86 16.31
CA LEU A 51 -21.23 8.34 14.96
C LEU A 51 -20.90 9.55 14.08
N LEU A 52 -20.07 9.34 13.07
CA LEU A 52 -19.91 10.25 11.94
C LEU A 52 -21.29 10.72 11.46
N PRO A 53 -21.43 11.96 10.98
CA PRO A 53 -22.72 12.64 10.84
C PRO A 53 -23.80 11.68 10.33
N ALA A 54 -24.73 11.31 11.21
CA ALA A 54 -25.82 10.40 10.88
C ALA A 54 -26.82 11.16 10.01
N LEU A 55 -27.20 10.57 8.87
CA LEU A 55 -28.21 11.19 8.01
C LEU A 55 -29.59 10.91 8.61
N PRO A 56 -30.38 11.93 8.99
CA PRO A 56 -31.73 11.69 9.49
C PRO A 56 -32.63 11.18 8.35
N PRO A 57 -33.36 10.07 8.52
CA PRO A 57 -34.29 9.62 7.50
C PRO A 57 -35.50 10.55 7.41
N VAL A 58 -36.07 10.67 6.21
CA VAL A 58 -37.41 11.22 5.98
C VAL A 58 -38.41 10.06 6.05
N PRO A 59 -39.27 9.97 7.07
CA PRO A 59 -40.26 8.90 7.15
C PRO A 59 -41.33 9.09 6.07
N GLN A 60 -41.60 8.06 5.27
CA GLN A 60 -42.64 8.08 4.25
C GLN A 60 -43.42 6.76 4.27
N GLY A 61 -44.64 6.78 4.83
CA GLY A 61 -45.52 5.60 4.83
C GLY A 61 -44.93 4.37 5.55
N GLY A 62 -44.16 4.57 6.62
CA GLY A 62 -43.49 3.47 7.34
C GLY A 62 -42.13 3.06 6.76
N VAL A 63 -41.66 3.72 5.70
CA VAL A 63 -40.32 3.54 5.12
C VAL A 63 -39.40 4.68 5.59
N LYS A 64 -38.18 4.33 6.00
CA LYS A 64 -37.10 5.30 6.26
C LYS A 64 -36.41 5.65 4.95
N VAL A 65 -36.58 6.88 4.48
CA VAL A 65 -35.99 7.33 3.21
C VAL A 65 -34.74 8.17 3.49
N PHE A 66 -33.63 7.81 2.85
CA PHE A 66 -32.37 8.53 2.89
C PHE A 66 -32.05 9.05 1.49
N HIS A 67 -31.42 10.23 1.40
CA HIS A 67 -30.90 10.77 0.15
C HIS A 67 -29.41 11.02 0.29
N ILE A 68 -28.63 10.28 -0.50
CA ILE A 68 -27.18 10.46 -0.61
C ILE A 68 -26.83 10.98 -2.00
N VAL A 69 -25.86 11.87 -2.08
CA VAL A 69 -25.40 12.46 -3.35
C VAL A 69 -23.94 12.12 -3.54
N ALA A 70 -23.60 11.40 -4.60
CA ALA A 70 -22.20 11.16 -4.93
C ALA A 70 -21.63 12.40 -5.64
N GLU A 71 -20.67 13.09 -5.05
CA GLU A 71 -20.11 14.33 -5.58
C GLU A 71 -18.64 14.53 -5.22
N VAL A 72 -17.91 15.30 -6.05
CA VAL A 72 -16.51 15.62 -5.80
C VAL A 72 -16.41 16.85 -4.89
N LYS A 73 -15.65 16.76 -3.79
CA LYS A 73 -15.36 17.86 -2.87
C LYS A 73 -13.87 17.94 -2.54
N PRO A 74 -13.33 19.15 -2.33
CA PRO A 74 -12.02 19.29 -1.70
C PRO A 74 -12.08 18.73 -0.28
N TRP A 75 -11.15 17.84 0.06
CA TRP A 75 -11.08 17.19 1.36
C TRP A 75 -9.66 17.22 1.91
N GLU A 76 -9.50 17.85 3.07
CA GLU A 76 -8.21 17.91 3.77
C GLU A 76 -8.00 16.62 4.58
N VAL A 77 -7.10 15.74 4.13
CA VAL A 77 -6.81 14.46 4.81
C VAL A 77 -5.83 14.67 5.96
N ALA A 78 -4.78 15.46 5.74
CA ALA A 78 -3.77 15.85 6.72
C ALA A 78 -3.53 17.37 6.61
N PRO A 79 -2.88 18.03 7.59
CA PRO A 79 -2.69 19.48 7.56
C PRO A 79 -2.04 19.94 6.25
N GLY A 80 -2.74 20.78 5.48
CA GLY A 80 -2.27 21.30 4.19
C GLY A 80 -2.32 20.30 3.02
N VAL A 81 -2.78 19.06 3.25
CA VAL A 81 -2.92 18.02 2.23
C VAL A 81 -4.39 17.90 1.84
N VAL A 82 -4.77 18.61 0.76
CA VAL A 82 -6.13 18.62 0.22
C VAL A 82 -6.19 17.80 -1.06
N THR A 83 -7.10 16.83 -1.12
CA THR A 83 -7.38 16.01 -2.31
C THR A 83 -8.80 16.27 -2.82
N GLN A 84 -9.05 15.94 -4.08
CA GLN A 84 -10.39 15.95 -4.67
C GLN A 84 -11.09 14.63 -4.34
N ALA A 85 -11.62 14.54 -3.12
CA ALA A 85 -12.32 13.35 -2.65
C ALA A 85 -13.68 13.20 -3.33
N TRP A 86 -14.08 11.96 -3.54
CA TRP A 86 -15.39 11.58 -4.04
C TRP A 86 -16.21 11.17 -2.83
N THR A 87 -17.28 11.91 -2.57
CA THR A 87 -17.97 11.90 -1.30
C THR A 87 -19.42 11.49 -1.49
N TYR A 88 -20.00 10.80 -0.50
CA TYR A 88 -21.43 10.76 -0.35
C TYR A 88 -21.86 11.94 0.52
N SER A 89 -22.66 12.85 -0.03
CA SER A 89 -23.21 14.03 0.63
C SER A 89 -22.17 14.96 1.27
N GLY A 90 -21.01 15.11 0.60
CA GLY A 90 -20.01 16.12 0.93
C GLY A 90 -19.04 15.77 2.06
N THR A 91 -19.08 14.55 2.59
CA THR A 91 -18.19 14.13 3.69
C THR A 91 -17.43 12.85 3.34
N VAL A 92 -16.25 12.68 3.94
CA VAL A 92 -15.57 11.39 4.04
C VAL A 92 -15.36 11.02 5.51
N PRO A 93 -15.83 9.86 5.97
CA PRO A 93 -16.72 8.95 5.26
C PRO A 93 -18.07 9.60 4.95
N GLY A 94 -18.84 8.97 4.08
CA GLY A 94 -20.23 9.33 3.85
C GLY A 94 -21.08 9.23 5.13
N PRO A 95 -22.26 9.88 5.16
CA PRO A 95 -23.14 9.88 6.32
C PRO A 95 -23.51 8.48 6.81
N THR A 96 -23.48 8.28 8.13
CA THR A 96 -23.89 6.98 8.70
C THR A 96 -25.39 6.75 8.45
N ILE A 97 -25.74 5.62 7.84
CA ILE A 97 -27.13 5.17 7.72
C ILE A 97 -27.45 4.35 8.98
N HIS A 98 -28.22 4.94 9.89
CA HIS A 98 -28.56 4.31 11.17
C HIS A 98 -30.04 3.93 11.19
N VAL A 99 -30.29 2.63 11.27
CA VAL A 99 -31.63 2.04 11.27
C VAL A 99 -31.76 0.99 12.37
N ARG A 100 -32.97 0.47 12.57
CA ARG A 100 -33.27 -0.59 13.52
C ARG A 100 -33.69 -1.85 12.76
N GLN A 101 -33.37 -2.99 13.33
CA GLN A 101 -33.80 -4.28 12.82
C GLN A 101 -35.33 -4.30 12.58
N GLY A 102 -35.72 -4.65 11.37
CA GLY A 102 -37.09 -4.71 10.90
C GLY A 102 -37.54 -3.49 10.08
N ASP A 103 -36.77 -2.39 10.08
CA ASP A 103 -37.10 -1.19 9.31
C ASP A 103 -37.10 -1.47 7.80
N HIS A 104 -38.05 -0.86 7.10
CA HIS A 104 -38.03 -0.75 5.65
C HIS A 104 -37.23 0.50 5.28
N VAL A 105 -36.20 0.32 4.44
CA VAL A 105 -35.24 1.35 4.09
C VAL A 105 -35.31 1.62 2.60
N ARG A 106 -35.29 2.90 2.23
CA ARG A 106 -35.09 3.33 0.85
C ARG A 106 -33.97 4.35 0.79
N VAL A 107 -32.94 4.10 0.01
CA VAL A 107 -31.83 5.03 -0.20
C VAL A 107 -31.84 5.51 -1.64
N LEU A 108 -32.06 6.81 -1.81
CA LEU A 108 -31.96 7.49 -3.09
C LEU A 108 -30.51 7.93 -3.26
N LEU A 109 -29.84 7.42 -4.29
CA LEU A 109 -28.50 7.85 -4.68
C LEU A 109 -28.60 8.70 -5.94
N THR A 110 -28.20 9.97 -5.84
CA THR A 110 -28.04 10.85 -7.01
C THR A 110 -26.57 10.94 -7.38
N ASN A 111 -26.22 10.61 -8.63
CA ASN A 111 -24.84 10.66 -9.10
C ASN A 111 -24.51 12.04 -9.70
N HIS A 112 -23.67 12.83 -9.03
CA HIS A 112 -23.09 14.08 -9.57
C HIS A 112 -21.58 13.94 -9.86
N LEU A 113 -21.05 12.73 -9.92
CA LEU A 113 -19.68 12.45 -10.33
C LEU A 113 -19.51 12.63 -11.85
N PRO A 114 -18.27 12.81 -12.35
CA PRO A 114 -18.02 12.86 -13.79
C PRO A 114 -18.20 11.52 -14.50
N GLU A 115 -18.37 10.41 -13.78
CA GLU A 115 -18.52 9.07 -14.32
C GLU A 115 -19.61 8.27 -13.61
N ALA A 116 -19.89 7.07 -14.11
CA ALA A 116 -20.90 6.20 -13.53
C ALA A 116 -20.47 5.66 -12.15
N THR A 117 -21.44 5.30 -11.33
CA THR A 117 -21.19 4.69 -10.01
C THR A 117 -22.34 3.75 -9.62
N THR A 118 -22.17 3.03 -8.51
CA THR A 118 -23.22 2.29 -7.82
C THR A 118 -23.00 2.38 -6.31
N VAL A 119 -23.87 1.77 -5.51
CA VAL A 119 -23.61 1.49 -4.09
C VAL A 119 -23.88 0.02 -3.82
N HIS A 120 -22.86 -0.67 -3.31
CA HIS A 120 -22.96 -2.00 -2.75
C HIS A 120 -23.11 -1.95 -1.22
N TRP A 121 -23.91 -2.88 -0.68
CA TRP A 121 -24.26 -2.96 0.74
C TRP A 121 -23.46 -4.08 1.44
N HIS A 122 -22.17 -3.85 1.61
CA HIS A 122 -21.21 -4.86 2.08
C HIS A 122 -21.60 -5.49 3.42
N GLY A 123 -21.86 -6.81 3.38
CA GLY A 123 -22.24 -7.64 4.52
C GLY A 123 -23.70 -7.49 4.97
N LEU A 124 -24.42 -6.47 4.50
CA LEU A 124 -25.83 -6.27 4.83
C LEU A 124 -26.70 -7.13 3.92
N PRO A 125 -27.57 -8.02 4.45
CA PRO A 125 -28.43 -8.84 3.61
C PRO A 125 -29.48 -7.99 2.88
N VAL A 126 -29.33 -7.85 1.57
CA VAL A 126 -30.28 -7.16 0.67
C VAL A 126 -30.77 -8.11 -0.41
N ASP A 127 -31.86 -7.75 -1.09
CA ASP A 127 -32.34 -8.50 -2.24
C ASP A 127 -31.35 -8.39 -3.40
N ALA A 128 -31.25 -9.44 -4.23
CA ALA A 128 -30.21 -9.55 -5.25
C ALA A 128 -30.25 -8.42 -6.31
N ASP A 129 -31.41 -7.83 -6.58
CA ASP A 129 -31.58 -6.69 -7.48
C ASP A 129 -31.21 -5.34 -6.84
N MET A 130 -30.91 -5.34 -5.55
CA MET A 130 -30.53 -4.16 -4.75
C MET A 130 -29.07 -4.23 -4.29
N ASP A 131 -28.31 -5.23 -4.72
CA ASP A 131 -26.95 -5.51 -4.28
C ASP A 131 -25.89 -4.51 -4.79
N GLY A 132 -26.19 -3.77 -5.87
CA GLY A 132 -25.31 -2.69 -6.34
C GLY A 132 -24.18 -3.06 -7.29
N VAL A 133 -24.12 -4.29 -7.77
CA VAL A 133 -23.04 -4.80 -8.65
C VAL A 133 -23.38 -4.56 -10.14
N PRO A 134 -22.61 -3.71 -10.85
CA PRO A 134 -22.81 -3.45 -12.27
C PRO A 134 -22.74 -4.72 -13.14
N GLY A 135 -23.72 -4.88 -14.04
CA GLY A 135 -23.77 -6.02 -14.97
C GLY A 135 -24.27 -7.33 -14.35
N LEU A 136 -24.50 -7.36 -13.04
CA LEU A 136 -25.09 -8.50 -12.33
C LEU A 136 -26.45 -8.14 -11.72
N SER A 137 -26.47 -7.24 -10.73
CA SER A 137 -27.70 -6.85 -10.04
C SER A 137 -28.38 -5.63 -10.68
N GLN A 138 -27.60 -4.74 -11.29
CA GLN A 138 -28.11 -3.52 -11.93
C GLN A 138 -27.18 -2.98 -13.01
N ASN A 139 -27.66 -2.00 -13.77
CA ASN A 139 -26.80 -1.15 -14.61
C ASN A 139 -26.10 -0.07 -13.76
N PRO A 140 -24.91 0.41 -14.17
CA PRO A 140 -24.27 1.57 -13.56
C PRO A 140 -25.17 2.81 -13.60
N ILE A 141 -25.17 3.59 -12.52
CA ILE A 141 -25.92 4.85 -12.39
C ILE A 141 -25.12 5.94 -13.09
N GLN A 142 -25.63 6.47 -14.21
CA GLN A 142 -24.91 7.45 -15.02
C GLN A 142 -24.85 8.83 -14.33
N PRO A 143 -23.91 9.72 -14.71
CA PRO A 143 -23.91 11.10 -14.25
C PRO A 143 -25.28 11.79 -14.46
N GLY A 144 -25.80 12.40 -13.41
CA GLY A 144 -27.11 13.07 -13.36
C GLY A 144 -28.28 12.15 -13.01
N GLU A 145 -28.10 10.83 -13.01
CA GLU A 145 -29.17 9.89 -12.69
C GLU A 145 -29.38 9.72 -11.18
N THR A 146 -30.57 9.25 -10.82
CA THR A 146 -30.90 8.84 -9.45
C THR A 146 -31.43 7.42 -9.44
N PHE A 147 -30.91 6.60 -8.54
CA PHE A 147 -31.36 5.24 -8.32
C PHE A 147 -31.91 5.06 -6.91
N ALA A 148 -32.90 4.19 -6.74
CA ALA A 148 -33.52 3.91 -5.45
C ALA A 148 -33.21 2.47 -5.02
N TYR A 149 -32.34 2.33 -4.02
CA TYR A 149 -32.13 1.07 -3.31
C TYR A 149 -33.23 0.87 -2.28
N VAL A 150 -33.85 -0.32 -2.25
CA VAL A 150 -34.94 -0.63 -1.32
C VAL A 150 -34.65 -1.97 -0.66
N PHE A 151 -34.57 -1.99 0.67
CA PHE A 151 -34.32 -3.23 1.40
C PHE A 151 -34.96 -3.18 2.79
N ARG A 152 -34.98 -4.34 3.46
CA ARG A 152 -35.39 -4.45 4.85
C ARG A 152 -34.17 -4.77 5.70
N ALA A 153 -33.92 -3.99 6.75
CA ALA A 153 -32.80 -4.23 7.66
C ALA A 153 -33.12 -5.42 8.57
N THR A 154 -32.88 -6.65 8.13
CA THR A 154 -33.29 -7.87 8.84
C THR A 154 -32.31 -8.29 9.93
N GLU A 155 -31.04 -7.97 9.77
CA GLU A 155 -29.96 -8.39 10.67
C GLU A 155 -29.30 -7.18 11.35
N PRO A 156 -29.19 -7.18 12.69
CA PRO A 156 -28.50 -6.14 13.42
C PRO A 156 -26.99 -6.29 13.29
N GLY A 157 -26.25 -5.19 13.20
CA GLY A 157 -24.81 -5.24 13.00
C GLY A 157 -24.18 -3.91 12.61
N THR A 158 -22.89 -3.99 12.29
CA THR A 158 -22.06 -2.95 11.68
C THR A 158 -21.75 -3.40 10.25
N TYR A 159 -22.18 -2.63 9.26
CA TYR A 159 -21.98 -2.92 7.85
C TYR A 159 -21.41 -1.70 7.11
N ILE A 160 -21.03 -1.90 5.86
CA ILE A 160 -20.42 -0.86 5.02
C ILE A 160 -21.34 -0.61 3.83
N TYR A 161 -21.37 0.61 3.33
CA TYR A 161 -21.85 0.87 1.98
C TYR A 161 -20.74 1.59 1.21
N HIS A 162 -20.47 1.16 -0.02
CA HIS A 162 -19.40 1.72 -0.84
C HIS A 162 -19.70 1.60 -2.32
N THR A 163 -18.97 2.33 -3.16
CA THR A 163 -19.03 2.17 -4.61
C THR A 163 -18.70 0.74 -5.04
N HIS A 164 -19.32 0.26 -6.11
CA HIS A 164 -18.94 -1.00 -6.77
C HIS A 164 -18.72 -0.80 -8.28
N PHE A 165 -18.31 0.41 -8.66
CA PHE A 165 -17.86 0.77 -10.00
C PHE A 165 -16.47 1.39 -9.92
N ASP A 166 -15.52 0.90 -10.75
CA ASP A 166 -14.11 1.32 -10.72
C ASP A 166 -13.56 1.33 -9.27
N ASP A 167 -13.81 0.24 -8.55
CA ASP A 167 -13.76 0.16 -7.09
C ASP A 167 -12.46 0.70 -6.51
N LEU A 168 -11.31 0.24 -7.02
CA LEU A 168 -10.01 0.67 -6.52
C LEU A 168 -9.84 2.20 -6.57
N ASN A 169 -10.30 2.84 -7.65
CA ASN A 169 -10.13 4.28 -7.82
C ASN A 169 -11.21 5.07 -7.07
N GLN A 170 -12.48 4.66 -7.13
CA GLN A 170 -13.58 5.37 -6.49
C GLN A 170 -13.56 5.21 -4.95
N LEU A 171 -13.20 4.03 -4.44
CA LEU A 171 -13.10 3.73 -3.01
C LEU A 171 -11.96 4.52 -2.36
N ASP A 172 -10.75 4.48 -2.95
CA ASP A 172 -9.56 5.20 -2.45
C ASP A 172 -9.74 6.74 -2.48
N ARG A 173 -10.75 7.23 -3.20
CA ARG A 173 -11.13 8.65 -3.23
C ARG A 173 -12.17 9.03 -2.19
N GLY A 174 -12.74 8.08 -1.44
CA GLY A 174 -13.64 8.35 -0.31
C GLY A 174 -15.09 7.90 -0.47
N LEU A 175 -15.45 7.15 -1.54
CA LEU A 175 -16.84 6.68 -1.75
C LEU A 175 -17.18 5.46 -0.91
N TYR A 176 -17.26 5.68 0.39
CA TYR A 176 -17.69 4.70 1.39
C TYR A 176 -18.35 5.37 2.59
N GLY A 177 -19.13 4.59 3.34
CA GLY A 177 -19.70 4.98 4.64
C GLY A 177 -20.18 3.76 5.40
N ALA A 178 -20.76 3.98 6.58
CA ALA A 178 -21.23 2.90 7.46
C ALA A 178 -22.75 2.77 7.47
N VAL A 179 -23.23 1.54 7.58
CA VAL A 179 -24.61 1.22 7.95
C VAL A 179 -24.60 0.57 9.33
N VAL A 180 -25.34 1.14 10.27
CA VAL A 180 -25.52 0.57 11.61
C VAL A 180 -26.96 0.15 11.76
N VAL A 181 -27.17 -1.15 12.03
CA VAL A 181 -28.50 -1.71 12.31
C VAL A 181 -28.57 -2.08 13.78
N ASP A 182 -29.34 -1.33 14.57
CA ASP A 182 -29.57 -1.66 15.97
C ASP A 182 -30.50 -2.85 16.12
N GLU A 183 -30.25 -3.69 17.14
CA GLU A 183 -31.14 -4.78 17.52
C GLU A 183 -32.57 -4.29 17.81
N ALA A 184 -33.57 -5.07 17.41
CA ALA A 184 -34.96 -4.78 17.75
C ALA A 184 -35.18 -4.70 19.27
N LYS A 185 -34.38 -5.45 20.04
CA LYS A 185 -34.35 -5.42 21.51
C LYS A 185 -32.90 -5.38 21.98
N PRO A 186 -32.39 -4.23 22.47
CA PRO A 186 -30.98 -4.11 22.83
C PRO A 186 -30.56 -5.09 23.94
N ALA A 187 -29.43 -5.75 23.74
CA ALA A 187 -28.78 -6.55 24.77
C ALA A 187 -28.47 -5.70 26.03
N ARG A 188 -28.67 -6.30 27.21
CA ARG A 188 -28.35 -5.71 28.52
C ARG A 188 -27.15 -6.45 29.16
N PRO A 189 -26.20 -5.73 29.79
CA PRO A 189 -26.12 -4.27 29.90
C PRO A 189 -25.74 -3.61 28.56
N SER A 190 -26.24 -2.39 28.32
CA SER A 190 -25.91 -1.61 27.11
C SER A 190 -24.52 -0.98 27.20
N TYR A 191 -23.99 -0.56 26.06
CA TYR A 191 -22.81 0.31 26.00
C TYR A 191 -23.21 1.75 26.36
N THR A 192 -22.38 2.42 27.16
CA THR A 192 -22.58 3.84 27.51
C THR A 192 -21.96 4.76 26.46
N ARG A 193 -20.96 4.28 25.72
CA ARG A 193 -20.35 4.92 24.55
C ARG A 193 -20.30 3.96 23.38
N ASP A 194 -20.62 4.44 22.18
CA ASP A 194 -20.59 3.66 20.95
C ASP A 194 -20.02 4.53 19.82
N TYR A 195 -18.84 4.16 19.32
CA TYR A 195 -18.08 4.92 18.33
C TYR A 195 -17.96 4.16 17.02
N LEU A 196 -17.88 4.90 15.90
CA LEU A 196 -17.45 4.37 14.61
C LEU A 196 -16.01 4.77 14.32
N MET A 197 -15.25 3.82 13.81
CA MET A 197 -13.86 3.98 13.40
C MET A 197 -13.66 3.33 12.03
N LEU A 198 -13.79 4.13 10.97
CA LEU A 198 -13.50 3.70 9.61
C LEU A 198 -12.02 3.97 9.32
N LEU A 199 -11.29 2.89 9.06
CA LEU A 199 -9.89 2.89 8.65
C LEU A 199 -9.87 2.87 7.13
N SER A 200 -9.10 3.77 6.53
CA SER A 200 -8.94 3.80 5.08
C SER A 200 -7.52 4.21 4.68
N SER A 201 -7.14 3.79 3.49
CA SER A 201 -5.92 4.18 2.80
C SER A 201 -6.23 5.14 1.65
N TRP A 202 -5.21 5.88 1.23
CA TRP A 202 -5.31 6.87 0.17
C TRP A 202 -4.06 6.88 -0.69
N ARG A 203 -4.27 7.06 -1.99
CA ARG A 203 -3.24 7.26 -3.00
C ARG A 203 -3.21 8.75 -3.39
N ILE A 204 -2.52 9.57 -2.59
CA ILE A 204 -2.50 11.03 -2.77
C ILE A 204 -1.19 11.42 -3.47
N PHE A 205 -1.28 11.83 -4.74
CA PHE A 205 -0.13 12.17 -5.61
C PHE A 205 0.90 11.03 -5.72
N SER A 206 0.44 9.79 -5.62
CA SER A 206 1.27 8.59 -5.53
C SER A 206 0.56 7.40 -6.17
N ASP A 207 1.34 6.52 -6.81
CA ASP A 207 0.87 5.23 -7.32
C ASP A 207 0.96 4.09 -6.27
N ALA A 208 1.31 4.42 -5.04
CA ALA A 208 1.19 3.57 -3.87
C ALA A 208 0.35 4.27 -2.80
N GLU A 209 -0.26 3.50 -1.91
CA GLU A 209 -0.94 4.06 -0.74
C GLU A 209 0.09 4.77 0.15
N ASN A 210 -0.14 6.04 0.46
CA ASN A 210 0.84 6.88 1.14
C ASN A 210 0.23 7.73 2.27
N TYR A 211 -1.09 7.71 2.42
CA TYR A 211 -1.79 8.29 3.57
C TYR A 211 -2.81 7.30 4.11
N PHE A 212 -2.96 7.29 5.42
CA PHE A 212 -3.94 6.45 6.11
C PHE A 212 -4.78 7.32 7.03
N SER A 213 -6.06 6.99 7.17
CA SER A 213 -6.99 7.88 7.84
C SER A 213 -7.97 7.14 8.74
N ILE A 214 -8.26 7.75 9.89
CA ILE A 214 -9.37 7.37 10.75
C ILE A 214 -10.48 8.35 10.47
N ASN A 215 -11.62 7.85 9.99
CA ASN A 215 -12.77 8.67 9.66
C ASN A 215 -12.41 9.83 8.70
N GLY A 216 -11.66 9.51 7.65
CA GLY A 216 -11.28 10.46 6.59
C GLY A 216 -10.19 11.45 7.00
N LYS A 217 -9.67 11.40 8.23
CA LYS A 217 -8.60 12.27 8.72
C LYS A 217 -7.39 11.45 9.13
N SER A 218 -6.23 11.89 8.68
CA SER A 218 -4.94 11.41 9.15
C SER A 218 -4.49 12.24 10.34
N TYR A 219 -3.79 11.64 11.30
CA TYR A 219 -3.20 12.39 12.40
C TYR A 219 -2.27 13.51 11.85
N PRO A 220 -2.28 14.73 12.41
CA PRO A 220 -2.92 15.15 13.67
C PRO A 220 -4.38 15.62 13.57
N LEU A 221 -5.07 15.45 12.44
CA LEU A 221 -6.46 15.88 12.27
C LEU A 221 -7.49 14.88 12.86
N THR A 222 -7.05 13.71 13.31
CA THR A 222 -7.88 12.72 14.00
C THR A 222 -8.38 13.25 15.35
N LYS A 223 -9.52 12.73 15.79
CA LYS A 223 -10.15 13.11 17.07
C LYS A 223 -10.12 11.95 18.04
N ALA A 224 -9.80 12.25 19.31
CA ALA A 224 -9.85 11.28 20.39
C ALA A 224 -11.28 10.84 20.71
N PHE A 225 -11.45 9.56 21.04
CA PHE A 225 -12.68 9.00 21.60
C PHE A 225 -12.80 9.39 23.09
N LYS A 226 -13.77 10.22 23.44
CA LYS A 226 -13.90 10.82 24.78
C LYS A 226 -14.71 9.93 25.74
N VAL A 227 -14.11 9.47 26.83
CA VAL A 227 -14.74 8.52 27.77
C VAL A 227 -14.82 9.06 29.21
N LYS A 228 -15.76 8.55 30.00
CA LYS A 228 -15.79 8.72 31.46
C LYS A 228 -15.29 7.46 32.15
N SER A 229 -14.73 7.61 33.35
CA SER A 229 -14.34 6.44 34.13
C SER A 229 -15.55 5.56 34.45
N GLY A 230 -15.42 4.26 34.18
CA GLY A 230 -16.49 3.28 34.32
C GLY A 230 -17.37 3.09 33.09
N ASP A 231 -17.20 3.88 32.02
CA ASP A 231 -17.94 3.70 30.77
C ASP A 231 -17.75 2.28 30.22
N ARG A 232 -18.83 1.73 29.63
CA ARG A 232 -18.75 0.54 28.78
C ARG A 232 -18.70 1.03 27.34
N VAL A 233 -17.52 0.95 26.76
CA VAL A 233 -17.21 1.51 25.45
C VAL A 233 -17.31 0.40 24.41
N ARG A 234 -17.99 0.69 23.30
CA ARG A 234 -17.87 -0.07 22.05
C ARG A 234 -17.25 0.83 20.99
N ILE A 235 -16.30 0.28 20.24
CA ILE A 235 -15.75 0.90 19.03
C ILE A 235 -16.00 -0.08 17.89
N ARG A 236 -16.72 0.38 16.87
CA ARG A 236 -17.08 -0.35 15.66
C ARG A 236 -16.02 -0.02 14.62
N GLU A 237 -15.01 -0.87 14.54
CA GLU A 237 -13.91 -0.75 13.58
C GLU A 237 -14.34 -1.33 12.24
N ILE A 238 -14.11 -0.57 11.18
CA ILE A 238 -14.38 -0.95 9.80
C ILE A 238 -13.10 -0.68 9.04
N ASN A 239 -12.55 -1.68 8.37
CA ASN A 239 -11.46 -1.45 7.43
C ASN A 239 -12.01 -1.37 6.01
N ILE A 240 -11.91 -0.20 5.41
CA ILE A 240 -12.36 0.08 4.05
C ILE A 240 -11.19 0.54 3.15
N SER A 241 -9.97 0.24 3.56
CA SER A 241 -8.78 0.36 2.72
C SER A 241 -8.87 -0.55 1.51
N GLY A 242 -8.34 -0.13 0.36
CA GLY A 242 -8.38 -0.90 -0.88
C GLY A 242 -7.63 -2.23 -0.76
N THR A 243 -6.42 -2.21 -0.20
CA THR A 243 -5.59 -3.43 -0.06
C THR A 243 -4.99 -3.65 1.32
N GLU A 244 -4.91 -2.61 2.15
CA GLU A 244 -4.14 -2.70 3.40
C GLU A 244 -4.91 -3.28 4.59
N SER A 245 -4.22 -4.12 5.36
CA SER A 245 -4.69 -4.59 6.65
C SER A 245 -4.13 -3.74 7.78
N HIS A 246 -4.87 -3.55 8.87
CA HIS A 246 -4.42 -2.70 9.98
C HIS A 246 -4.33 -3.48 11.29
N THR A 247 -3.27 -3.24 12.08
CA THR A 247 -3.08 -3.85 13.41
C THR A 247 -3.39 -2.85 14.52
N MET A 248 -4.66 -2.64 14.81
CA MET A 248 -5.13 -1.60 15.73
C MET A 248 -4.82 -1.94 17.20
N HIS A 249 -4.02 -1.11 17.86
CA HIS A 249 -3.54 -1.26 19.23
C HIS A 249 -4.02 -0.12 20.14
N VAL A 250 -4.68 -0.44 21.26
CA VAL A 250 -5.11 0.54 22.27
C VAL A 250 -4.29 0.45 23.55
N HIS A 251 -3.79 1.60 23.99
CA HIS A 251 -3.05 1.71 25.25
C HIS A 251 -4.02 1.74 26.45
N GLY A 252 -3.53 1.30 27.61
CA GLY A 252 -4.20 1.41 28.90
C GLY A 252 -5.41 0.50 29.10
N HIS A 253 -5.91 -0.16 28.05
CA HIS A 253 -7.10 -1.00 28.08
C HIS A 253 -6.83 -2.36 27.45
N ARG A 254 -7.60 -3.36 27.87
CA ARG A 254 -7.78 -4.61 27.12
C ARG A 254 -9.21 -4.63 26.64
N PHE A 255 -9.44 -5.10 25.42
CA PHE A 255 -10.78 -5.20 24.83
C PHE A 255 -11.12 -6.64 24.48
N GLU A 256 -12.42 -6.88 24.28
CA GLU A 256 -12.96 -8.11 23.75
C GLU A 256 -13.58 -7.82 22.37
N VAL A 257 -13.34 -8.69 21.39
CA VAL A 257 -14.07 -8.65 20.11
C VAL A 257 -15.47 -9.21 20.35
N VAL A 258 -16.50 -8.36 20.26
CA VAL A 258 -17.89 -8.69 20.58
C VAL A 258 -18.74 -8.96 19.34
N ALA A 259 -18.33 -8.49 18.17
CA ALA A 259 -18.92 -8.84 16.88
C ALA A 259 -17.86 -8.86 15.76
N VAL A 260 -18.11 -9.70 14.75
CA VAL A 260 -17.30 -9.90 13.54
C VAL A 260 -18.27 -9.83 12.36
N ASP A 261 -18.02 -8.93 11.41
CA ASP A 261 -18.84 -8.75 10.19
C ASP A 261 -20.34 -8.59 10.50
N GLY A 262 -20.63 -7.75 11.50
CA GLY A 262 -21.97 -7.50 12.03
C GLY A 262 -22.53 -8.60 12.94
N GLN A 263 -21.93 -9.79 12.99
CA GLN A 263 -22.45 -10.93 13.74
C GLN A 263 -21.88 -11.02 15.17
N PRO A 264 -22.70 -11.26 16.20
CA PRO A 264 -22.23 -11.29 17.58
C PRO A 264 -21.34 -12.50 17.86
N VAL A 265 -20.19 -12.27 18.48
CA VAL A 265 -19.31 -13.35 18.97
C VAL A 265 -19.87 -13.88 20.29
N ALA A 266 -20.05 -15.22 20.37
CA ALA A 266 -20.50 -15.89 21.58
C ALA A 266 -19.55 -15.59 22.75
N GLN A 267 -20.09 -15.35 23.95
CA GLN A 267 -19.30 -14.90 25.11
C GLN A 267 -18.11 -15.82 25.42
N ALA A 268 -18.28 -17.14 25.27
CA ALA A 268 -17.21 -18.12 25.51
C ALA A 268 -16.06 -18.04 24.50
N SER A 269 -16.28 -17.45 23.33
CA SER A 269 -15.28 -17.29 22.26
C SER A 269 -14.62 -15.92 22.23
N ARG A 270 -15.02 -15.00 23.12
CA ARG A 270 -14.47 -13.64 23.18
C ARG A 270 -13.10 -13.67 23.84
N GLN A 271 -12.08 -13.28 23.08
CA GLN A 271 -10.71 -13.18 23.58
C GLN A 271 -10.42 -11.77 24.07
N ARG A 272 -9.69 -11.66 25.18
CA ARG A 272 -9.16 -10.38 25.66
C ARG A 272 -7.86 -10.06 24.96
N MET A 273 -7.85 -8.94 24.26
CA MET A 273 -6.76 -8.53 23.37
C MET A 273 -6.35 -7.08 23.68
N ILE A 274 -5.20 -6.69 23.15
CA ILE A 274 -4.71 -5.29 23.15
C ILE A 274 -4.45 -4.79 21.74
N THR A 275 -4.32 -5.69 20.76
CA THR A 275 -4.04 -5.40 19.36
C THR A 275 -4.88 -6.35 18.51
N LEU A 276 -5.52 -5.83 17.47
CA LEU A 276 -6.38 -6.59 16.56
C LEU A 276 -5.95 -6.34 15.11
N LEU A 277 -5.75 -7.42 14.36
CA LEU A 277 -5.62 -7.34 12.90
C LEU A 277 -7.02 -7.27 12.29
N ILE A 278 -7.24 -6.31 11.39
CA ILE A 278 -8.47 -6.14 10.62
C ILE A 278 -8.10 -6.00 9.13
N GLY A 279 -8.58 -6.92 8.29
CA GLY A 279 -8.32 -6.92 6.85
C GLY A 279 -9.31 -6.07 6.05
N PRO A 280 -9.03 -5.77 4.77
CA PRO A 280 -9.96 -5.03 3.90
C PRO A 280 -11.37 -5.63 3.86
N GLY A 281 -12.38 -4.79 4.00
CA GLY A 281 -13.81 -5.17 4.01
C GLY A 281 -14.33 -5.72 5.34
N GLU A 282 -13.45 -6.03 6.30
CA GLU A 282 -13.86 -6.59 7.57
C GLU A 282 -14.45 -5.54 8.52
N THR A 283 -15.43 -5.96 9.33
CA THR A 283 -15.88 -5.17 10.49
C THR A 283 -15.62 -5.91 11.80
N ARG A 284 -15.19 -5.17 12.81
CA ARG A 284 -14.88 -5.67 14.15
C ARG A 284 -15.43 -4.71 15.19
N ASP A 285 -16.40 -5.19 15.99
CA ASP A 285 -16.84 -4.42 17.15
C ASP A 285 -15.98 -4.84 18.35
N ILE A 286 -15.17 -3.93 18.88
CA ILE A 286 -14.44 -4.14 20.12
C ILE A 286 -15.18 -3.51 21.29
N ALA A 287 -15.10 -4.13 22.47
CA ALA A 287 -15.68 -3.58 23.68
C ALA A 287 -14.72 -3.66 24.86
N PHE A 288 -14.69 -2.60 25.67
CA PHE A 288 -13.92 -2.54 26.90
C PHE A 288 -14.60 -1.67 27.94
N ARG A 289 -14.12 -1.77 29.19
CA ARG A 289 -14.52 -0.87 30.27
C ARG A 289 -13.46 0.21 30.43
N ALA A 290 -13.86 1.47 30.55
CA ALA A 290 -12.96 2.59 30.78
C ALA A 290 -12.53 2.63 32.27
N ASP A 291 -11.75 1.65 32.71
CA ASP A 291 -11.28 1.48 34.10
C ASP A 291 -9.78 1.76 34.29
N ALA A 292 -9.08 2.20 33.24
CA ALA A 292 -7.72 2.69 33.33
C ALA A 292 -7.62 3.97 34.19
N LYS A 293 -6.40 4.30 34.65
CA LYS A 293 -6.15 5.59 35.28
C LYS A 293 -6.58 6.72 34.32
N PRO A 294 -7.42 7.68 34.75
CA PRO A 294 -7.87 8.75 33.88
C PRO A 294 -6.68 9.46 33.22
N GLY A 295 -6.72 9.53 31.88
CA GLY A 295 -5.61 9.98 31.06
C GLY A 295 -5.99 10.04 29.58
N THR A 296 -5.00 10.31 28.73
CA THR A 296 -5.12 10.22 27.28
C THR A 296 -4.25 9.06 26.83
N TRP A 297 -4.88 8.02 26.31
CA TRP A 297 -4.26 6.74 25.95
C TRP A 297 -4.29 6.57 24.44
N LEU A 298 -3.14 6.40 23.80
CA LEU A 298 -3.08 6.25 22.35
C LEU A 298 -3.88 5.04 21.87
N PHE A 299 -4.46 5.18 20.68
CA PHE A 299 -5.10 4.12 19.94
C PHE A 299 -4.67 4.26 18.48
N HIS A 300 -3.86 3.33 17.97
CA HIS A 300 -3.20 3.49 16.68
C HIS A 300 -2.94 2.16 15.97
N CYS A 301 -2.69 2.21 14.66
CA CYS A 301 -2.19 1.05 13.91
C CYS A 301 -0.75 0.74 14.34
N HIS A 302 -0.39 -0.54 14.46
CA HIS A 302 0.93 -1.01 14.87
C HIS A 302 1.79 -1.45 13.66
N ILE A 303 1.38 -1.07 12.45
CA ILE A 303 2.23 -1.10 11.25
C ILE A 303 2.84 0.30 11.10
N ALA A 304 4.17 0.36 11.00
CA ALA A 304 4.92 1.60 11.24
C ALA A 304 4.65 2.69 10.19
N ASP A 305 4.58 2.31 8.93
CA ASP A 305 4.24 3.17 7.78
C ASP A 305 2.80 3.70 7.86
N HIS A 306 1.87 2.92 8.43
CA HIS A 306 0.48 3.34 8.65
C HIS A 306 0.32 4.44 9.71
N MET A 307 1.40 4.76 10.44
CA MET A 307 1.49 5.89 11.39
C MET A 307 2.24 7.10 10.79
N MET A 308 2.30 7.19 9.46
CA MET A 308 3.01 8.25 8.75
C MET A 308 2.10 8.94 7.73
N ASN A 309 2.44 10.18 7.40
CA ASN A 309 1.89 10.95 6.29
C ASN A 309 2.96 11.01 5.20
N SER A 310 2.77 10.28 4.10
CA SER A 310 3.74 10.22 3.00
C SER A 310 5.17 9.90 3.47
N GLY A 311 5.32 8.95 4.40
CA GLY A 311 6.60 8.54 4.97
C GLY A 311 7.14 9.42 6.11
N ALA A 312 6.44 10.49 6.49
CA ALA A 312 6.78 11.33 7.64
C ALA A 312 5.84 11.07 8.84
N GLY A 313 6.40 10.63 9.96
CA GLY A 313 5.69 10.48 11.22
C GLY A 313 5.88 11.69 12.16
N PRO A 314 4.96 11.91 13.12
CA PRO A 314 3.73 11.16 13.34
C PRO A 314 2.63 11.56 12.35
N GLY A 315 1.85 10.57 11.89
CA GLY A 315 0.75 10.71 10.95
C GLY A 315 -0.17 9.49 10.97
N GLY A 316 -1.01 9.36 9.95
CA GLY A 316 -1.77 8.15 9.67
C GLY A 316 -2.84 7.80 10.70
N LEU A 317 -2.97 6.49 10.94
CA LEU A 317 -3.95 5.86 11.84
C LEU A 317 -3.55 6.01 13.30
N VAL A 318 -3.54 7.24 13.80
CA VAL A 318 -3.25 7.56 15.21
C VAL A 318 -4.40 8.37 15.79
N THR A 319 -4.97 7.89 16.89
CA THR A 319 -5.93 8.63 17.72
C THR A 319 -5.69 8.30 19.21
N ALA A 320 -6.65 8.60 20.09
CA ALA A 320 -6.59 8.27 21.50
C ALA A 320 -7.96 7.96 22.09
N VAL A 321 -7.98 7.15 23.15
CA VAL A 321 -9.05 7.13 24.15
C VAL A 321 -8.70 8.15 25.22
N GLN A 322 -9.47 9.23 25.30
CA GLN A 322 -9.23 10.33 26.24
C GLN A 322 -10.33 10.40 27.28
N TYR A 323 -9.94 10.34 28.55
CA TYR A 323 -10.87 10.57 29.65
C TYR A 323 -11.26 12.06 29.69
N GLU A 324 -12.54 12.38 29.83
CA GLU A 324 -13.05 13.77 29.72
C GLU A 324 -12.37 14.75 30.69
N ASN A 325 -11.96 14.29 31.87
CA ASN A 325 -11.27 15.09 32.88
C ASN A 325 -9.73 15.11 32.71
N ALA A 326 -9.21 14.51 31.64
CA ALA A 326 -7.77 14.42 31.38
C ALA A 326 -7.31 15.47 30.35
N PRO A 327 -6.07 15.96 30.46
CA PRO A 327 -5.49 16.88 29.48
C PRO A 327 -5.51 16.29 28.06
N ASP A 328 -5.81 17.13 27.07
CA ASP A 328 -5.72 16.75 25.66
C ASP A 328 -4.26 16.61 25.24
N ARG A 329 -3.74 15.40 25.42
CA ARG A 329 -2.37 15.06 25.03
C ARG A 329 -2.27 14.64 23.57
N LEU A 330 -3.38 14.31 22.92
CA LEU A 330 -3.36 13.95 21.50
C LEU A 330 -3.06 15.19 20.66
N SER A 331 -3.76 16.30 20.92
CA SER A 331 -3.46 17.57 20.25
C SER A 331 -2.12 18.16 20.69
N ALA A 332 -1.72 17.98 21.96
CA ALA A 332 -0.41 18.43 22.42
C ALA A 332 0.76 17.68 21.77
N LEU A 333 0.58 16.39 21.45
CA LEU A 333 1.56 15.58 20.71
C LEU A 333 1.80 16.14 19.31
N ALA A 334 0.80 16.81 18.70
CA ALA A 334 0.92 17.42 17.39
C ALA A 334 1.72 18.74 17.41
N GLY A 335 1.73 19.44 18.56
CA GLY A 335 2.44 20.70 18.75
C GLY A 335 3.81 20.57 19.41
N GLN A 336 4.20 19.36 19.83
CA GLN A 336 5.54 19.08 20.30
C GLN A 336 6.36 18.52 19.11
N ASP A 337 7.58 19.02 18.92
CA ASP A 337 8.61 18.34 18.13
C ASP A 337 8.99 17.03 18.85
N VAL A 338 8.08 16.04 18.86
CA VAL A 338 8.29 14.76 19.56
C VAL A 338 9.34 13.90 18.84
N MET A 339 9.93 14.39 17.75
CA MET A 339 11.04 13.77 17.03
C MET A 339 12.43 14.10 17.62
N GLN A 340 12.53 14.46 18.91
CA GLN A 340 13.81 14.55 19.63
C GLN A 340 14.00 13.55 20.78
N MET A 341 13.11 12.59 20.99
CA MET A 341 13.34 11.49 21.96
C MET A 341 13.75 10.19 21.25
N SER A 342 14.96 10.21 20.66
CA SER A 342 15.75 9.01 20.31
C SER A 342 17.23 9.32 20.06
N ASN A 343 17.61 10.59 19.82
CA ASN A 343 18.99 10.94 19.48
C ASN A 343 19.96 11.14 20.66
N SER A 344 19.63 10.69 21.87
CA SER A 344 20.55 10.72 23.01
C SER A 344 20.69 9.35 23.66
N GLY A 345 21.50 8.50 23.04
CA GLY A 345 22.14 7.39 23.76
C GLY A 345 21.98 5.98 23.18
N ALA A 346 22.36 5.75 21.93
CA ALA A 346 23.04 4.52 21.49
C ALA A 346 23.55 4.73 20.05
N GLY A 347 24.86 4.53 19.83
CA GLY A 347 25.52 4.81 18.56
C GLY A 347 25.03 3.94 17.39
N GLY A 348 24.82 4.59 16.24
CA GLY A 348 24.44 3.98 14.97
C GLY A 348 23.86 5.04 14.03
N GLY A 349 24.72 5.86 13.43
CA GLY A 349 24.35 7.11 12.76
C GLY A 349 23.46 6.93 11.52
N GLY A 350 22.19 7.30 11.66
CA GLY A 350 21.27 7.58 10.55
C GLY A 350 20.78 9.02 10.65
N GLY A 351 21.51 9.96 10.06
CA GLY A 351 21.12 11.36 10.01
C GLY A 351 20.09 11.59 8.90
N LYS A 352 18.83 11.86 9.28
CA LYS A 352 17.81 12.46 8.41
C LYS A 352 17.94 13.99 8.48
N ASP A 353 18.12 14.63 7.33
CA ASP A 353 17.92 16.07 7.14
C ASP A 353 16.39 16.33 7.05
N PRO A 354 15.82 17.33 7.77
CA PRO A 354 14.37 17.51 7.92
C PRO A 354 13.66 18.16 6.71
N SER A 355 14.32 18.36 5.58
CA SER A 355 13.82 19.26 4.53
C SER A 355 12.98 18.59 3.42
N GLY A 356 12.90 17.26 3.35
CA GLY A 356 12.34 16.58 2.16
C GLY A 356 13.08 16.97 0.87
N ALA A 357 14.24 17.61 0.98
CA ALA A 357 15.08 17.97 -0.12
C ALA A 357 15.82 16.71 -0.59
N PRO A 358 15.94 16.47 -1.91
CA PRO A 358 16.76 15.38 -2.43
C PRO A 358 18.16 15.44 -1.81
N LEU A 359 18.78 14.27 -1.57
CA LEU A 359 20.16 14.19 -1.09
C LEU A 359 21.01 15.17 -1.91
N SER A 360 21.79 16.01 -1.23
CA SER A 360 22.61 17.00 -1.94
C SER A 360 23.41 16.29 -3.02
N GLN A 361 23.45 16.87 -4.23
CA GLN A 361 24.15 16.28 -5.36
C GLN A 361 25.57 15.84 -4.97
N ALA A 362 26.28 16.66 -4.19
CA ALA A 362 27.61 16.32 -3.68
C ALA A 362 27.62 15.05 -2.82
N THR A 363 26.65 14.90 -1.91
CA THR A 363 26.49 13.70 -1.06
C THR A 363 26.20 12.47 -1.91
N THR A 364 25.25 12.56 -2.84
CA THR A 364 24.87 11.45 -3.73
C THR A 364 26.05 10.98 -4.57
N LEU A 365 26.82 11.92 -5.13
CA LEU A 365 28.00 11.61 -5.93
C LEU A 365 29.11 10.95 -5.11
N VAL A 366 29.34 11.41 -3.88
CA VAL A 366 30.32 10.79 -2.97
C VAL A 366 29.91 9.37 -2.62
N LEU A 367 28.62 9.15 -2.34
CA LEU A 367 28.11 7.84 -1.97
C LEU A 367 28.10 6.86 -3.16
N GLY A 368 27.72 7.32 -4.36
CA GLY A 368 27.85 6.54 -5.59
C GLY A 368 29.31 6.19 -5.93
N ALA A 369 30.25 7.11 -5.67
CA ALA A 369 31.68 6.82 -5.78
C ALA A 369 32.13 5.77 -4.75
N ILE A 370 31.67 5.84 -3.50
CA ILE A 370 31.96 4.84 -2.47
C ILE A 370 31.43 3.46 -2.90
N ALA A 371 30.20 3.39 -3.39
CA ALA A 371 29.59 2.15 -3.89
C ALA A 371 30.39 1.54 -5.04
N GLY A 372 30.88 2.34 -5.99
CA GLY A 372 31.74 1.83 -7.07
C GLY A 372 33.14 1.43 -6.62
N LEU A 373 33.69 2.11 -5.61
CA LEU A 373 35.03 1.83 -5.08
C LEU A 373 35.11 0.55 -4.26
N THR A 374 33.99 -0.01 -3.77
CA THR A 374 34.02 -1.26 -3.02
C THR A 374 34.50 -2.44 -3.86
N ILE A 375 34.46 -2.35 -5.19
CA ILE A 375 35.03 -3.37 -6.09
C ILE A 375 36.51 -3.65 -5.82
N PHE A 376 37.24 -2.65 -5.31
CA PHE A 376 38.64 -2.79 -4.95
C PHE A 376 38.86 -3.71 -3.75
N PHE A 377 37.84 -4.01 -2.93
CA PHE A 377 37.97 -4.97 -1.84
C PHE A 377 38.09 -6.41 -2.32
N GLY A 378 37.54 -6.74 -3.51
CA GLY A 378 37.65 -8.07 -4.10
C GLY A 378 38.96 -8.32 -4.87
N LEU A 379 39.58 -7.26 -5.41
CA LEU A 379 40.78 -7.37 -6.25
C LEU A 379 42.06 -7.90 -5.56
N PRO A 380 42.31 -7.67 -4.25
CA PRO A 380 43.42 -8.28 -3.53
C PRO A 380 43.45 -9.81 -3.60
N PHE A 381 42.33 -10.47 -3.91
CA PHE A 381 42.28 -11.91 -4.16
C PHE A 381 43.22 -12.33 -5.31
N ALA A 382 43.43 -11.47 -6.31
CA ALA A 382 44.35 -11.72 -7.41
C ALA A 382 45.82 -11.80 -6.97
N ALA A 383 46.16 -11.30 -5.78
CA ALA A 383 47.52 -11.32 -5.23
C ALA A 383 47.83 -12.61 -4.45
N ILE A 384 46.83 -13.47 -4.19
CA ILE A 384 47.02 -14.71 -3.43
C ILE A 384 47.78 -15.73 -4.30
N LYS A 385 49.03 -16.00 -3.91
CA LYS A 385 49.95 -16.88 -4.66
C LYS A 385 49.60 -18.37 -4.57
N ARG A 386 48.82 -18.79 -3.57
CA ARG A 386 48.49 -20.20 -3.31
C ARG A 386 47.01 -20.34 -2.95
N VAL A 387 46.16 -20.53 -3.95
CA VAL A 387 44.77 -20.95 -3.80
C VAL A 387 44.64 -22.34 -4.42
N SER A 388 43.94 -23.26 -3.76
CA SER A 388 43.70 -24.59 -4.36
C SER A 388 42.82 -24.44 -5.61
N PRO A 389 42.99 -25.29 -6.64
CA PRO A 389 42.12 -25.28 -7.81
C PRO A 389 40.63 -25.40 -7.44
N GLY A 390 40.30 -26.20 -6.43
CA GLY A 390 38.94 -26.28 -5.88
C GLY A 390 38.47 -24.95 -5.28
N GLY A 391 39.31 -24.24 -4.51
CA GLY A 391 38.97 -22.92 -3.99
C GLY A 391 38.69 -21.89 -5.08
N ILE A 392 39.51 -21.85 -6.13
CA ILE A 392 39.29 -20.96 -7.29
C ILE A 392 37.96 -21.29 -7.97
N ALA A 393 37.67 -22.58 -8.18
CA ALA A 393 36.41 -23.03 -8.77
C ALA A 393 35.19 -22.66 -7.91
N PHE A 394 35.28 -22.80 -6.59
CA PHE A 394 34.21 -22.48 -5.64
C PHE A 394 33.89 -20.98 -5.60
N PHE A 395 34.91 -20.12 -5.49
CA PHE A 395 34.69 -18.67 -5.46
C PHE A 395 34.21 -18.12 -6.80
N ASN A 396 34.75 -18.63 -7.92
CA ASN A 396 34.24 -18.33 -9.26
C ASN A 396 32.77 -18.75 -9.41
N ALA A 397 32.39 -19.89 -8.84
CA ALA A 397 31.02 -20.36 -8.83
C ALA A 397 30.08 -19.51 -7.96
N ILE A 398 30.51 -19.05 -6.78
CA ILE A 398 29.75 -18.08 -5.97
C ILE A 398 29.50 -16.80 -6.76
N ALA A 399 30.52 -16.25 -7.40
CA ALA A 399 30.36 -15.06 -8.24
C ALA A 399 29.36 -15.28 -9.39
N ILE A 400 29.41 -16.44 -10.07
CA ILE A 400 28.40 -16.81 -11.09
C ILE A 400 26.99 -16.87 -10.48
N GLY A 401 26.83 -17.45 -9.29
CA GLY A 401 25.54 -17.54 -8.60
C GLY A 401 24.93 -16.18 -8.28
N VAL A 402 25.76 -15.26 -7.79
CA VAL A 402 25.38 -13.86 -7.55
C VAL A 402 24.95 -13.20 -8.87
N LEU A 403 25.77 -13.30 -9.94
CA LEU A 403 25.45 -12.75 -11.26
C LEU A 403 24.15 -13.30 -11.87
N PHE A 404 23.81 -14.57 -11.59
CA PHE A 404 22.52 -15.14 -12.02
C PHE A 404 21.33 -14.51 -11.30
N PHE A 405 21.45 -14.28 -9.99
CA PHE A 405 20.40 -13.57 -9.23
C PHE A 405 20.21 -12.15 -9.79
N LEU A 406 21.29 -11.43 -10.03
CA LEU A 406 21.25 -10.06 -10.54
C LEU A 406 20.67 -9.97 -11.94
N LEU A 407 21.00 -10.92 -12.80
CA LEU A 407 20.40 -11.00 -14.13
C LEU A 407 18.87 -11.06 -14.03
N PHE A 408 18.35 -11.85 -13.09
CA PHE A 408 16.90 -11.94 -12.86
C PHE A 408 16.33 -10.62 -12.35
N ASP A 409 16.97 -10.02 -11.34
CA ASP A 409 16.54 -8.76 -10.73
C ASP A 409 16.51 -7.59 -11.74
N ILE A 410 17.59 -7.41 -12.51
CA ILE A 410 17.70 -6.37 -13.54
C ILE A 410 16.64 -6.54 -14.63
N LEU A 411 16.40 -7.77 -15.08
CA LEU A 411 15.37 -8.03 -16.10
C LEU A 411 13.97 -7.75 -15.57
N ARG A 412 13.71 -8.05 -14.30
CA ARG A 412 12.46 -7.71 -13.63
C ARG A 412 12.27 -6.19 -13.56
N GLN A 413 13.26 -5.45 -13.04
CA GLN A 413 13.21 -3.99 -12.94
C GLN A 413 13.07 -3.31 -14.31
N ALA A 414 13.76 -3.83 -15.34
CA ALA A 414 13.60 -3.34 -16.70
C ALA A 414 12.21 -3.63 -17.30
N GLY A 415 11.51 -4.65 -16.78
CA GLY A 415 10.18 -5.05 -17.20
C GLY A 415 9.06 -4.19 -16.60
N GLU A 416 9.25 -3.62 -15.41
CA GLU A 416 8.22 -2.85 -14.70
C GLU A 416 7.65 -1.69 -15.55
N PRO A 417 8.47 -0.81 -16.18
CA PRO A 417 7.92 0.25 -17.03
C PRO A 417 7.14 -0.28 -18.24
N LEU A 418 7.50 -1.47 -18.74
CA LEU A 418 6.84 -2.11 -19.87
C LEU A 418 5.48 -2.69 -19.47
N GLU A 419 5.39 -3.32 -18.29
CA GLU A 419 4.15 -3.81 -17.70
C GLU A 419 3.18 -2.66 -17.41
N THR A 420 3.69 -1.58 -16.79
CA THR A 420 2.91 -0.36 -16.57
C THR A 420 2.40 0.21 -17.90
N ALA A 421 3.24 0.33 -18.92
CA ALA A 421 2.82 0.85 -20.22
C ALA A 421 1.80 -0.08 -20.91
N LEU A 422 1.88 -1.40 -20.71
CA LEU A 422 0.91 -2.36 -21.23
C LEU A 422 -0.45 -2.21 -20.56
N GLN A 423 -0.49 -2.08 -19.23
CA GLN A 423 -1.72 -1.83 -18.47
C GLN A 423 -2.42 -0.55 -18.94
N HIS A 424 -1.66 0.52 -19.19
CA HIS A 424 -2.23 1.75 -19.76
C HIS A 424 -2.83 1.53 -21.15
N VAL A 425 -2.19 0.71 -22.00
CA VAL A 425 -2.74 0.34 -23.31
C VAL A 425 -4.03 -0.46 -23.19
N GLU A 426 -4.12 -1.39 -22.23
CA GLU A 426 -5.34 -2.14 -21.93
C GLU A 426 -6.48 -1.22 -21.47
N GLN A 427 -6.14 -0.11 -20.82
CA GLN A 427 -7.07 0.97 -20.41
C GLN A 427 -7.37 1.98 -21.53
N GLY A 428 -6.92 1.73 -22.77
CA GLY A 428 -7.23 2.56 -23.95
C GLY A 428 -6.22 3.68 -24.26
N ALA A 429 -5.08 3.73 -23.58
CA ALA A 429 -4.02 4.69 -23.88
C ALA A 429 -3.34 4.40 -25.25
N PRO A 430 -2.67 5.39 -25.86
CA PRO A 430 -1.92 5.19 -27.09
C PRO A 430 -0.86 4.09 -26.96
N LYS A 431 -0.75 3.23 -27.98
CA LYS A 431 0.22 2.11 -27.99
C LYS A 431 1.69 2.52 -28.17
N GLY A 432 1.93 3.78 -28.54
CA GLY A 432 3.26 4.30 -28.89
C GLY A 432 4.30 4.14 -27.78
N PRO A 433 4.05 4.61 -26.54
CA PRO A 433 4.96 4.45 -25.41
C PRO A 433 5.32 3.00 -25.10
N PHE A 434 4.34 2.08 -25.13
CA PHE A 434 4.56 0.65 -24.95
C PHE A 434 5.53 0.08 -26.00
N TRP A 435 5.28 0.34 -27.29
CA TRP A 435 6.17 -0.13 -28.35
C TRP A 435 7.56 0.51 -28.27
N GLY A 436 7.66 1.79 -27.88
CA GLY A 436 8.93 2.46 -27.64
C GLY A 436 9.77 1.79 -26.55
N LEU A 437 9.14 1.48 -25.41
CA LEU A 437 9.79 0.77 -24.30
C LEU A 437 10.15 -0.67 -24.70
N LEU A 438 9.26 -1.40 -25.39
CA LEU A 438 9.53 -2.77 -25.84
C LEU A 438 10.70 -2.84 -26.83
N LEU A 439 10.75 -1.94 -27.80
CA LEU A 439 11.86 -1.87 -28.76
C LEU A 439 13.17 -1.49 -28.07
N THR A 440 13.11 -0.60 -27.08
CA THR A 440 14.26 -0.22 -26.26
C THR A 440 14.75 -1.39 -25.42
N TYR A 441 13.83 -2.14 -24.81
CA TYR A 441 14.13 -3.32 -24.00
C TYR A 441 14.83 -4.39 -24.85
N LEU A 442 14.23 -4.77 -25.98
CA LEU A 442 14.78 -5.80 -26.87
C LEU A 442 16.08 -5.33 -27.54
N GLY A 443 16.13 -4.07 -27.96
CA GLY A 443 17.29 -3.46 -28.60
C GLY A 443 18.47 -3.31 -27.64
N GLY A 444 18.22 -2.85 -26.41
CA GLY A 444 19.21 -2.74 -25.34
C GLY A 444 19.76 -4.11 -24.96
N PHE A 445 18.89 -5.08 -24.71
CA PHE A 445 19.27 -6.46 -24.41
C PHE A 445 20.12 -7.09 -25.53
N ALA A 446 19.68 -6.98 -26.77
CA ALA A 446 20.41 -7.48 -27.93
C ALA A 446 21.77 -6.76 -28.10
N THR A 447 21.81 -5.45 -27.91
CA THR A 447 23.05 -4.67 -28.03
C THR A 447 24.04 -5.04 -26.93
N GLY A 448 23.59 -5.19 -25.69
CA GLY A 448 24.40 -5.65 -24.56
C GLY A 448 25.02 -7.02 -24.83
N LEU A 449 24.19 -7.98 -25.27
CA LEU A 449 24.65 -9.34 -25.56
C LEU A 449 25.59 -9.39 -26.77
N LEU A 450 25.25 -8.70 -27.87
CA LEU A 450 25.99 -8.79 -29.13
C LEU A 450 27.27 -7.96 -29.13
N SER A 451 27.32 -6.81 -28.44
CA SER A 451 28.51 -5.95 -28.39
C SER A 451 29.74 -6.68 -27.83
N LEU A 452 29.54 -7.51 -26.80
CA LEU A 452 30.59 -8.35 -26.21
C LEU A 452 30.96 -9.54 -27.10
N VAL A 453 29.99 -10.12 -27.83
CA VAL A 453 30.29 -11.14 -28.85
C VAL A 453 31.13 -10.57 -30.01
N PHE A 454 30.83 -9.36 -30.47
CA PHE A 454 31.62 -8.67 -31.51
C PHE A 454 33.02 -8.29 -31.02
N PHE A 455 33.14 -7.86 -29.76
CA PHE A 455 34.43 -7.60 -29.12
C PHE A 455 35.28 -8.89 -29.04
N SER A 456 34.68 -9.98 -28.56
CA SER A 456 35.29 -11.31 -28.48
C SER A 456 35.73 -11.82 -29.85
N ARG A 457 34.85 -11.72 -30.86
CA ARG A 457 35.16 -12.11 -32.25
C ARG A 457 36.28 -11.26 -32.86
N SER A 458 36.29 -9.95 -32.64
CA SER A 458 37.38 -9.08 -33.11
C SER A 458 38.72 -9.42 -32.44
N PHE A 459 38.70 -9.79 -31.16
CA PHE A 459 39.88 -10.28 -30.45
C PHE A 459 40.41 -11.59 -31.06
N PHE A 460 39.55 -12.57 -31.29
CA PHE A 460 39.94 -13.87 -31.87
C PHE A 460 40.30 -13.78 -33.36
N LEU A 461 39.71 -12.86 -34.12
CA LEU A 461 40.12 -12.57 -35.50
C LEU A 461 41.53 -11.97 -35.57
N LYS A 462 41.93 -11.16 -34.58
CA LYS A 462 43.30 -10.60 -34.49
C LYS A 462 44.35 -11.60 -33.97
N HIS A 463 43.96 -12.61 -33.20
CA HIS A 463 44.90 -13.51 -32.51
C HIS A 463 44.81 -15.00 -32.94
N GLY A 464 43.89 -15.35 -33.85
CA GLY A 464 43.70 -16.70 -34.39
C GLY A 464 42.60 -17.51 -33.68
N ALA A 465 41.86 -18.30 -34.47
CA ALA A 465 40.83 -19.21 -33.95
C ALA A 465 41.48 -20.33 -33.12
N GLY A 466 41.28 -20.30 -31.79
CA GLY A 466 41.88 -21.24 -30.83
C GLY A 466 42.88 -20.61 -29.85
N ALA A 467 43.24 -19.34 -30.01
CA ALA A 467 44.04 -18.63 -29.02
C ALA A 467 43.27 -18.50 -27.70
N SER A 468 43.85 -18.91 -26.56
CA SER A 468 43.27 -18.63 -25.24
C SER A 468 43.62 -17.22 -24.80
N MET A 469 42.64 -16.44 -24.33
CA MET A 469 42.93 -15.15 -23.68
C MET A 469 43.92 -15.36 -22.53
N THR A 470 44.88 -14.45 -22.40
CA THR A 470 45.71 -14.40 -21.19
C THR A 470 44.82 -14.11 -19.98
N PRO A 471 45.20 -14.55 -18.77
CA PRO A 471 44.48 -14.23 -17.53
C PRO A 471 44.10 -12.74 -17.40
N LEU A 472 45.03 -11.85 -17.77
CA LEU A 472 44.81 -10.40 -17.73
C LEU A 472 43.84 -9.91 -18.82
N ALA A 473 43.90 -10.46 -20.03
CA ALA A 473 42.94 -10.14 -21.08
C ALA A 473 41.53 -10.58 -20.66
N LEU A 474 41.38 -11.80 -20.13
CA LEU A 474 40.10 -12.31 -19.64
C LEU A 474 39.56 -11.47 -18.48
N ALA A 475 40.40 -11.13 -17.49
CA ALA A 475 40.02 -10.23 -16.40
C ALA A 475 39.59 -8.84 -16.88
N THR A 476 40.20 -8.33 -17.96
CA THR A 476 39.82 -7.04 -18.57
C THR A 476 38.45 -7.10 -19.24
N VAL A 477 38.13 -8.21 -19.92
CA VAL A 477 36.79 -8.42 -20.50
C VAL A 477 35.73 -8.53 -19.42
N ILE A 478 36.02 -9.29 -18.36
CA ILE A 478 35.12 -9.43 -17.20
C ILE A 478 34.90 -8.07 -16.54
N ALA A 479 35.96 -7.29 -16.28
CA ALA A 479 35.86 -5.95 -15.71
C ALA A 479 35.06 -4.99 -16.59
N ALA A 480 35.17 -5.07 -17.92
CA ALA A 480 34.40 -4.23 -18.83
C ALA A 480 32.91 -4.59 -18.85
N GLY A 481 32.57 -5.88 -18.81
CA GLY A 481 31.18 -6.34 -18.71
C GLY A 481 30.54 -5.94 -17.38
N ILE A 482 31.25 -6.12 -16.28
CA ILE A 482 30.84 -5.68 -14.93
C ILE A 482 30.69 -4.16 -14.89
N GLY A 483 31.64 -3.40 -15.44
CA GLY A 483 31.55 -1.95 -15.49
C GLY A 483 30.30 -1.44 -16.20
N LEU A 484 29.84 -2.14 -17.24
CA LEU A 484 28.60 -1.76 -17.92
C LEU A 484 27.36 -1.99 -17.04
N HIS A 485 27.37 -3.04 -16.22
CA HIS A 485 26.33 -3.27 -15.22
C HIS A 485 26.37 -2.21 -14.11
N ASN A 486 27.55 -1.91 -13.59
CA ASN A 486 27.75 -0.95 -12.51
C ASN A 486 27.34 0.47 -12.90
N PHE A 487 27.38 0.79 -14.20
CA PHE A 487 26.77 2.01 -14.72
C PHE A 487 25.26 2.09 -14.45
N SER A 488 24.52 0.98 -14.63
CA SER A 488 23.08 0.92 -14.37
C SER A 488 22.74 1.02 -12.88
N GLU A 489 23.55 0.42 -12.00
CA GLU A 489 23.46 0.61 -10.54
C GLU A 489 23.65 2.09 -10.16
N GLY A 490 24.65 2.73 -10.78
CA GLY A 490 24.90 4.15 -10.64
C GLY A 490 23.68 4.98 -11.01
N LEU A 491 23.07 4.70 -12.17
CA LEU A 491 21.88 5.39 -12.68
C LEU A 491 20.72 5.31 -11.67
N ALA A 492 20.47 4.12 -11.10
CA ALA A 492 19.43 3.90 -10.11
C ALA A 492 19.67 4.67 -8.80
N ILE A 493 20.92 4.74 -8.31
CA ILE A 493 21.28 5.57 -7.14
C ILE A 493 20.99 7.05 -7.44
N GLY A 494 21.38 7.52 -8.63
CA GLY A 494 21.19 8.91 -9.05
C GLY A 494 19.71 9.29 -9.15
N GLU A 495 18.91 8.45 -9.80
CA GLU A 495 17.47 8.64 -9.97
C GLU A 495 16.75 8.65 -8.62
N SER A 496 17.02 7.66 -7.77
CA SER A 496 16.42 7.56 -6.43
C SER A 496 16.76 8.77 -5.56
N ALA A 497 17.99 9.28 -5.66
CA ALA A 497 18.39 10.47 -4.93
C ALA A 497 17.72 11.75 -5.48
N ALA A 498 17.57 11.87 -6.80
CA ALA A 498 16.96 13.03 -7.45
C ALA A 498 15.44 13.11 -7.23
N THR A 499 14.75 11.98 -7.09
CA THR A 499 13.32 11.91 -6.81
C THR A 499 12.98 12.09 -5.33
N GLY A 500 13.99 12.26 -4.46
CA GLY A 500 13.80 12.43 -3.01
C GLY A 500 13.63 11.11 -2.25
N ALA A 501 13.82 9.95 -2.90
CA ALA A 501 13.82 8.63 -2.28
C ALA A 501 15.16 8.35 -1.58
N ILE A 502 15.50 9.18 -0.58
CA ILE A 502 16.80 9.17 0.12
C ILE A 502 17.10 7.81 0.75
N GLN A 503 16.09 7.18 1.35
CA GLN A 503 16.25 5.90 2.02
C GLN A 503 16.51 4.77 1.02
N LEU A 504 15.78 4.77 -0.10
CA LEU A 504 16.05 3.89 -1.23
C LEU A 504 17.45 4.11 -1.78
N ALA A 505 17.85 5.36 -2.03
CA ALA A 505 19.19 5.67 -2.53
C ALA A 505 20.30 5.18 -1.58
N LEU A 506 20.20 5.44 -0.27
CA LEU A 506 21.17 4.99 0.73
C LEU A 506 21.22 3.47 0.83
N LEU A 507 20.07 2.81 0.72
CA LEU A 507 19.98 1.37 0.77
C LEU A 507 20.57 0.73 -0.49
N LEU A 508 20.31 1.29 -1.68
CA LEU A 508 20.93 0.89 -2.94
C LEU A 508 22.45 1.07 -2.87
N ILE A 509 22.95 2.17 -2.28
CA ILE A 509 24.39 2.39 -2.09
C ILE A 509 25.04 1.29 -1.24
N VAL A 510 24.38 0.85 -0.16
CA VAL A 510 24.89 -0.23 0.70
C VAL A 510 24.80 -1.58 -0.02
N GLY A 511 23.66 -1.88 -0.63
CA GLY A 511 23.44 -3.11 -1.39
C GLY A 511 24.42 -3.27 -2.55
N PHE A 512 24.51 -2.27 -3.42
CA PHE A 512 25.44 -2.22 -4.55
C PHE A 512 26.90 -2.18 -4.08
N GLY A 513 27.20 -1.50 -2.97
CA GLY A 513 28.53 -1.53 -2.37
C GLY A 513 28.97 -2.94 -1.96
N LEU A 514 28.11 -3.70 -1.29
CA LEU A 514 28.39 -5.09 -0.93
C LEU A 514 28.50 -5.99 -2.17
N HIS A 515 27.66 -5.72 -3.17
CA HIS A 515 27.63 -6.45 -4.41
C HIS A 515 28.92 -6.23 -5.23
N ASN A 516 29.33 -4.98 -5.48
CA ASN A 516 30.56 -4.61 -6.19
C ASN A 516 31.81 -5.25 -5.57
N MET A 517 31.88 -5.38 -4.24
CA MET A 517 32.96 -6.12 -3.58
C MET A 517 33.06 -7.57 -4.09
N THR A 518 31.93 -8.25 -4.28
CA THR A 518 31.91 -9.63 -4.77
C THR A 518 32.28 -9.75 -6.26
N GLU A 519 31.92 -8.75 -7.07
CA GLU A 519 32.33 -8.67 -8.47
C GLU A 519 33.85 -8.50 -8.65
N GLY A 520 34.49 -7.78 -7.71
CA GLY A 520 35.94 -7.69 -7.62
C GLY A 520 36.62 -9.06 -7.51
N PHE A 521 35.99 -10.04 -6.84
CA PHE A 521 36.47 -11.42 -6.84
C PHE A 521 36.34 -12.08 -8.22
N GLY A 522 35.25 -11.83 -8.93
CA GLY A 522 35.04 -12.32 -10.31
C GLY A 522 36.11 -11.81 -11.28
N ILE A 523 36.48 -10.53 -11.18
CA ILE A 523 37.58 -9.92 -11.95
C ILE A 523 38.94 -10.53 -11.56
N ALA A 524 39.14 -10.80 -10.27
CA ALA A 524 40.38 -11.35 -9.74
C ALA A 524 40.57 -12.85 -10.02
N ALA A 525 39.48 -13.61 -10.18
CA ALA A 525 39.51 -15.07 -10.25
C ALA A 525 40.40 -15.63 -11.38
N PRO A 526 40.39 -15.09 -12.62
CA PRO A 526 41.31 -15.54 -13.66
C PRO A 526 42.79 -15.31 -13.33
N LEU A 527 43.09 -14.31 -12.50
CA LEU A 527 44.45 -13.91 -12.15
C LEU A 527 45.01 -14.70 -10.97
N ALA A 528 44.16 -15.28 -10.14
CA ALA A 528 44.56 -16.07 -8.98
C ALA A 528 45.44 -17.27 -9.41
N GLY A 529 46.59 -17.45 -8.76
CA GLY A 529 47.52 -18.55 -9.07
C GLY A 529 48.34 -18.39 -10.36
N SER A 530 48.17 -17.32 -11.14
CA SER A 530 48.89 -17.06 -12.40
C SER A 530 50.35 -16.58 -12.25
N GLY A 531 50.87 -16.49 -11.02
CA GLY A 531 52.21 -15.96 -10.72
C GLY A 531 52.23 -14.50 -10.24
N GLY A 532 51.06 -13.84 -10.24
CA GLY A 532 50.85 -12.50 -9.66
C GLY A 532 50.64 -11.42 -10.72
N THR A 533 49.65 -10.56 -10.49
CA THR A 533 49.39 -9.35 -11.28
C THR A 533 49.97 -8.14 -10.56
N ASN A 534 50.55 -7.18 -11.29
CA ASN A 534 51.10 -5.96 -10.68
C ASN A 534 49.97 -5.02 -10.20
N VAL A 535 50.26 -4.23 -9.16
CA VAL A 535 49.29 -3.28 -8.56
C VAL A 535 48.68 -2.34 -9.61
N PRO A 536 49.44 -1.76 -10.58
CA PRO A 536 48.86 -0.89 -11.61
C PRO A 536 47.78 -1.57 -12.46
N SER A 537 47.95 -2.85 -12.79
CA SER A 537 46.96 -3.59 -13.57
C SER A 537 45.70 -3.87 -12.75
N LEU A 538 45.84 -4.17 -11.45
CA LEU A 538 44.68 -4.31 -10.56
C LEU A 538 43.93 -2.98 -10.41
N VAL A 539 44.66 -1.86 -10.27
CA VAL A 539 44.03 -0.53 -10.22
C VAL A 539 43.26 -0.23 -11.49
N LYS A 540 43.84 -0.53 -12.65
CA LYS A 540 43.16 -0.36 -13.94
C LYS A 540 41.89 -1.21 -14.04
N LEU A 541 41.93 -2.47 -13.61
CA LEU A 541 40.76 -3.35 -13.62
C LEU A 541 39.66 -2.85 -12.69
N GLY A 542 40.01 -2.40 -11.48
CA GLY A 542 39.06 -1.79 -10.54
C GLY A 542 38.43 -0.51 -11.07
N LEU A 543 39.19 0.33 -11.77
CA LEU A 543 38.64 1.52 -12.42
C LEU A 543 37.69 1.17 -13.57
N ILE A 544 38.02 0.16 -14.38
CA ILE A 544 37.14 -0.28 -15.48
C ILE A 544 35.81 -0.83 -14.93
N GLY A 545 35.85 -1.59 -13.83
CA GLY A 545 34.66 -2.17 -13.24
C GLY A 545 33.86 -1.23 -12.33
N GLY A 546 34.50 -0.38 -11.53
CA GLY A 546 33.84 0.41 -10.48
C GLY A 546 33.59 1.89 -10.80
N ALA A 547 34.41 2.52 -11.67
CA ALA A 547 34.19 3.92 -12.02
C ALA A 547 32.85 4.19 -12.73
N PRO A 548 32.30 3.26 -13.54
CA PRO A 548 31.00 3.48 -14.17
C PRO A 548 29.85 3.73 -13.20
N THR A 549 29.86 3.19 -11.97
CA THR A 549 28.85 3.50 -10.93
C THR A 549 28.78 5.00 -10.66
N PHE A 550 29.92 5.65 -10.49
CA PHE A 550 29.96 7.11 -10.28
C PHE A 550 29.35 7.87 -11.46
N PHE A 551 29.72 7.52 -12.70
CA PHE A 551 29.19 8.19 -13.90
C PHE A 551 27.69 7.94 -14.09
N GLY A 552 27.22 6.73 -13.79
CA GLY A 552 25.80 6.41 -13.74
C GLY A 552 25.07 7.29 -12.74
N THR A 553 25.62 7.46 -11.53
CA THR A 553 25.03 8.32 -10.49
C THR A 553 24.96 9.77 -10.91
N VAL A 554 26.00 10.29 -11.57
CA VAL A 554 25.97 11.65 -12.15
C VAL A 554 24.80 11.80 -13.14
N ILE A 555 24.66 10.84 -14.05
CA ILE A 555 23.66 10.92 -15.12
C ILE A 555 22.25 10.73 -14.54
N GLY A 556 22.04 9.73 -13.68
CA GLY A 556 20.74 9.43 -13.08
C GLY A 556 20.22 10.56 -12.20
N TYR A 557 21.12 11.31 -11.56
CA TYR A 557 20.74 12.47 -10.76
C TYR A 557 20.21 13.64 -11.62
N HIS A 558 20.65 13.74 -12.88
CA HIS A 558 20.28 14.83 -13.78
C HIS A 558 19.19 14.47 -14.80
N PHE A 559 19.04 13.18 -15.11
CA PHE A 559 18.17 12.71 -16.20
C PHE A 559 17.37 11.48 -15.77
N VAL A 560 16.14 11.71 -15.32
CA VAL A 560 15.16 10.66 -15.01
C VAL A 560 14.35 10.36 -16.27
N SER A 561 14.52 9.16 -16.83
CA SER A 561 13.84 8.75 -18.07
C SER A 561 13.61 7.24 -18.08
N PRO A 562 12.34 6.78 -18.17
CA PRO A 562 12.03 5.35 -18.25
C PRO A 562 12.71 4.67 -19.44
N LEU A 563 12.80 5.35 -20.59
CA LEU A 563 13.49 4.81 -21.77
C LEU A 563 14.99 4.64 -21.52
N LEU A 564 15.61 5.60 -20.84
CA LEU A 564 17.04 5.56 -20.54
C LEU A 564 17.34 4.46 -19.51
N SER A 565 16.49 4.34 -18.49
CA SER A 565 16.58 3.28 -17.48
C SER A 565 16.43 1.89 -18.11
N VAL A 566 15.37 1.66 -18.88
CA VAL A 566 15.16 0.40 -19.61
C VAL A 566 16.31 0.08 -20.56
N LEU A 567 16.82 1.07 -21.30
CA LEU A 567 17.97 0.88 -22.20
C LEU A 567 19.21 0.38 -21.45
N PHE A 568 19.57 1.03 -20.34
CA PHE A 568 20.78 0.69 -19.60
C PHE A 568 20.65 -0.59 -18.78
N LEU A 569 19.50 -0.84 -18.16
CA LEU A 569 19.24 -2.10 -17.45
C LEU A 569 19.29 -3.29 -18.40
N THR A 570 18.65 -3.20 -19.57
CA THR A 570 18.68 -4.31 -20.54
C THR A 570 20.05 -4.50 -21.20
N LEU A 571 20.78 -3.41 -21.47
CA LEU A 571 22.18 -3.47 -21.92
C LEU A 571 23.07 -4.17 -20.88
N ALA A 572 22.91 -3.85 -19.60
CA ALA A 572 23.60 -4.50 -18.48
C ALA A 572 23.25 -6.00 -18.39
N ALA A 573 21.97 -6.35 -18.46
CA ALA A 573 21.51 -7.75 -18.45
C ALA A 573 22.13 -8.57 -19.59
N GLY A 574 22.16 -8.02 -20.81
CA GLY A 574 22.81 -8.65 -21.95
C GLY A 574 24.32 -8.87 -21.74
N ALA A 575 25.01 -7.90 -21.13
CA ALA A 575 26.43 -8.01 -20.81
C ALA A 575 26.74 -9.05 -19.72
N ILE A 576 25.91 -9.11 -18.67
CA ILE A 576 26.04 -10.10 -17.59
C ILE A 576 25.94 -11.52 -18.13
N ILE A 577 25.01 -11.80 -19.06
CA ILE A 577 24.89 -13.12 -19.69
C ILE A 577 26.21 -13.55 -20.35
N TYR A 578 26.86 -12.63 -21.06
CA TYR A 578 28.16 -12.91 -21.68
C TYR A 578 29.23 -13.22 -20.62
N VAL A 579 29.32 -12.41 -19.56
CA VAL A 579 30.28 -12.59 -18.45
C VAL A 579 30.05 -13.94 -17.75
N ILE A 580 28.80 -14.29 -17.45
CA ILE A 580 28.44 -15.61 -16.90
C ILE A 580 28.95 -16.72 -17.82
N GLY A 581 28.73 -16.61 -19.13
CA GLY A 581 29.21 -17.58 -20.11
C GLY A 581 30.72 -17.79 -20.10
N GLU A 582 31.49 -16.71 -20.03
CA GLU A 582 32.96 -16.76 -19.90
C GLU A 582 33.42 -17.35 -18.57
N MET A 583 32.80 -16.95 -17.46
CA MET A 583 33.13 -17.46 -16.13
C MET A 583 32.78 -18.95 -15.96
N MET A 584 31.66 -19.39 -16.56
CA MET A 584 31.31 -20.81 -16.62
C MET A 584 32.31 -21.60 -17.46
N THR A 585 32.78 -21.03 -18.58
CA THR A 585 33.80 -21.65 -19.42
C THR A 585 35.14 -21.75 -18.70
N ALA A 586 35.56 -20.69 -18.00
CA ALA A 586 36.74 -20.68 -17.16
C ALA A 586 36.65 -21.72 -16.03
N GLY A 587 35.53 -21.76 -15.31
CA GLY A 587 35.29 -22.72 -14.22
C GLY A 587 35.28 -24.18 -14.69
N ARG A 588 34.70 -24.48 -15.86
CA ARG A 588 34.70 -25.83 -16.46
C ARG A 588 36.11 -26.35 -16.74
N ARG A 589 37.08 -25.48 -17.06
CA ARG A 589 38.48 -25.87 -17.28
C ARG A 589 39.19 -26.32 -16.00
N ILE A 590 38.69 -25.93 -14.82
CA ILE A 590 39.29 -26.25 -13.52
C ILE A 590 38.87 -27.64 -13.03
N GLY A 591 37.71 -28.16 -13.45
CA GLY A 591 37.33 -29.58 -13.30
C GLY A 591 36.57 -29.99 -12.03
N TYR A 592 36.06 -29.06 -11.22
CA TYR A 592 35.34 -29.34 -9.95
C TYR A 592 33.83 -29.10 -10.09
N LYS A 593 33.10 -30.01 -10.73
CA LYS A 593 31.69 -29.80 -11.09
C LYS A 593 30.79 -29.68 -9.87
N GLU A 594 30.91 -30.59 -8.91
CA GLU A 594 30.06 -30.66 -7.71
C GLU A 594 30.25 -29.41 -6.85
N LEU A 595 31.51 -29.03 -6.62
CA LEU A 595 31.87 -27.84 -5.86
C LEU A 595 31.39 -26.56 -6.54
N ALA A 596 31.48 -26.50 -7.87
CA ALA A 596 30.96 -25.37 -8.66
C ALA A 596 29.43 -25.28 -8.58
N THR A 597 28.71 -26.39 -8.61
CA THR A 597 27.24 -26.37 -8.44
C THR A 597 26.83 -25.85 -7.06
N VAL A 598 27.50 -26.31 -6.00
CA VAL A 598 27.26 -25.79 -4.63
C VAL A 598 27.60 -24.31 -4.54
N GLY A 599 28.72 -23.87 -5.12
CA GLY A 599 29.10 -22.46 -5.15
C GLY A 599 28.07 -21.57 -5.83
N ILE A 600 27.54 -21.99 -6.99
CA ILE A 600 26.47 -21.25 -7.70
C ILE A 600 25.22 -21.11 -6.83
N PHE A 601 24.79 -22.20 -6.17
CA PHE A 601 23.65 -22.15 -5.27
C PHE A 601 23.88 -21.18 -4.10
N VAL A 602 25.04 -21.25 -3.45
CA VAL A 602 25.40 -20.35 -2.35
C VAL A 602 25.41 -18.90 -2.81
N GLY A 603 26.00 -18.60 -3.96
CA GLY A 603 26.01 -17.26 -4.53
C GLY A 603 24.60 -16.72 -4.80
N PHE A 604 23.75 -17.53 -5.41
CA PHE A 604 22.35 -17.16 -5.67
C PHE A 604 21.57 -16.92 -4.36
N ALA A 605 21.75 -17.79 -3.36
CA ALA A 605 21.12 -17.66 -2.05
C ALA A 605 21.59 -16.40 -1.29
N VAL A 606 22.86 -16.00 -1.45
CA VAL A 606 23.38 -14.75 -0.89
C VAL A 606 22.73 -13.55 -1.58
N GLY A 607 22.60 -13.57 -2.91
CA GLY A 607 21.89 -12.53 -3.66
C GLY A 607 20.44 -12.37 -3.17
N LEU A 608 19.69 -13.47 -3.16
CA LEU A 608 18.30 -13.50 -2.68
C LEU A 608 18.17 -13.09 -1.21
N GLY A 609 19.07 -13.56 -0.35
CA GLY A 609 19.07 -13.19 1.07
C GLY A 609 19.35 -11.72 1.29
N THR A 610 20.22 -11.11 0.48
CA THR A 610 20.49 -9.67 0.51
C THR A 610 19.25 -8.89 0.10
N ASP A 611 18.60 -9.28 -1.00
CA ASP A 611 17.35 -8.68 -1.48
C ASP A 611 16.21 -8.78 -0.46
N LEU A 612 16.04 -9.93 0.19
CA LEU A 612 15.07 -10.11 1.28
C LEU A 612 15.34 -9.21 2.48
N ILE A 613 16.61 -9.05 2.87
CA ILE A 613 17.00 -8.16 3.98
C ILE A 613 16.73 -6.70 3.60
N LEU A 614 17.05 -6.31 2.37
CA LEU A 614 16.80 -4.98 1.85
C LEU A 614 15.29 -4.70 1.82
N THR A 615 14.49 -5.60 1.25
CA THR A 615 13.01 -5.52 1.24
C THR A 615 12.45 -5.41 2.66
N ALA A 616 12.93 -6.25 3.60
CA ALA A 616 12.50 -6.18 4.99
C ALA A 616 12.94 -4.89 5.71
N ALA A 617 13.98 -4.22 5.23
CA ALA A 617 14.46 -2.93 5.71
C ALA A 617 13.75 -1.73 5.05
N GLY A 618 12.80 -1.97 4.14
CA GLY A 618 12.02 -0.95 3.46
C GLY A 618 12.69 -0.40 2.19
N ALA A 619 13.45 -1.24 1.49
CA ALA A 619 13.92 -1.02 0.12
C ALA A 619 12.78 -1.09 -0.90
#